data_AF-A0A183TYX9-F1
#
_entry.id   AF-A0A183TYX9-F1
#
_cell.length_a   1.000
_cell.length_b   1.000
_cell.length_c   1.000
_cell.angle_alpha   90.00
_cell.angle_beta   90.00
_cell.angle_gamma   90.00
#
_symmetry.space_group_name_H-M   'P 1'
#
loop_
_entity.id
_entity.type
_entity.pdbx_description
1 polymer ?
#
loop_
_entity_poly.entity_id
_entity_poly.type
_entity_poly.pdbx_seq_one_letter_code
_entity_poly.pdbx_strand_id
1 'polypeptide(L)'
;KFFGSREKQNSIGHISSFISALSLLGVLLVGIAFKNIPFLADLLLLDEGITEVLRKSAFTVILVRAAMGFDMGLFRKANGVIFRLGIVSTLVEIIAIVLAAHFIFNVNVGMAILLG
;
A
#
# COMPACT_ATOMS: atom_id res chain seq x y z
N LYS A 1 4.34 27.68 -30.80
CA LYS A 1 3.83 26.32 -31.14
C LYS A 1 3.86 25.36 -29.93
N PHE A 2 3.61 25.86 -28.70
CA PHE A 2 3.77 25.10 -27.43
C PHE A 2 2.48 25.03 -26.58
N PHE A 3 1.34 25.47 -27.12
CA PHE A 3 0.04 25.43 -26.43
C PHE A 3 -0.88 24.28 -26.90
N GLY A 4 -0.58 23.64 -28.04
CA GLY A 4 -1.37 22.52 -28.59
C GLY A 4 -0.98 21.12 -28.08
N SER A 5 -0.13 21.02 -27.05
CA SER A 5 0.30 19.72 -26.46
C SER A 5 -0.11 19.54 -25.00
N ARG A 6 -0.87 20.46 -24.41
CA ARG A 6 -1.46 20.27 -23.05
C ARG A 6 -2.73 19.44 -23.08
N GLU A 7 -3.49 19.47 -24.17
CA GLU A 7 -4.76 18.71 -24.28
C GLU A 7 -4.52 17.20 -24.51
N LYS A 8 -3.49 16.83 -25.29
CA LYS A 8 -3.08 15.42 -25.44
C LYS A 8 -2.53 14.81 -24.15
N GLN A 9 -1.98 15.60 -23.23
CA GLN A 9 -1.46 15.10 -21.95
C GLN A 9 -2.58 14.70 -20.98
N ASN A 10 -3.78 15.31 -21.08
CA ASN A 10 -4.90 14.98 -20.20
C ASN A 10 -5.50 13.61 -20.56
N SER A 11 -5.74 13.33 -21.86
CA SER A 11 -6.24 12.01 -22.30
C SER A 11 -5.21 10.89 -22.15
N ILE A 12 -3.92 11.15 -22.37
CA ILE A 12 -2.85 10.17 -22.16
C ILE A 12 -2.61 9.93 -20.66
N GLY A 13 -2.76 10.96 -19.81
CA GLY A 13 -2.69 10.87 -18.36
C GLY A 13 -3.79 10.02 -17.74
N HIS A 14 -5.03 10.13 -18.23
CA HIS A 14 -6.14 9.28 -17.80
C HIS A 14 -5.94 7.80 -18.17
N ILE A 15 -5.29 7.52 -19.29
CA ILE A 15 -4.95 6.14 -19.68
C ILE A 15 -3.79 5.61 -18.81
N SER A 16 -2.82 6.46 -18.48
CA SER A 16 -1.69 6.10 -17.62
C SER A 16 -2.08 5.84 -16.15
N SER A 17 -3.07 6.56 -15.62
CA SER A 17 -3.60 6.31 -14.27
C SER A 17 -4.37 4.98 -14.20
N PHE A 18 -5.12 4.66 -15.26
CA PHE A 18 -5.82 3.37 -15.37
C PHE A 18 -4.85 2.18 -15.44
N ILE A 19 -3.74 2.34 -16.17
CA ILE A 19 -2.67 1.34 -16.24
C ILE A 19 -1.95 1.18 -14.89
N SER A 20 -1.78 2.27 -14.12
CA SER A 20 -1.18 2.21 -12.77
C SER A 20 -2.08 1.47 -11.77
N ALA A 21 -3.38 1.71 -11.81
CA ALA A 21 -4.34 0.93 -11.03
C ALA A 21 -4.33 -0.55 -11.40
N LEU A 22 -4.19 -0.85 -12.70
CA LEU A 22 -4.04 -2.21 -13.20
C LEU A 22 -2.71 -2.85 -12.78
N SER A 23 -1.65 -2.06 -12.55
CA SER A 23 -0.36 -2.57 -12.05
C SER A 23 -0.47 -3.14 -10.64
N LEU A 24 -1.20 -2.48 -9.74
CA LEU A 24 -1.44 -3.00 -8.38
C LEU A 24 -2.24 -4.31 -8.41
N LEU A 25 -3.30 -4.35 -9.23
CA LEU A 25 -4.08 -5.58 -9.45
C LEU A 25 -3.23 -6.69 -10.08
N GLY A 26 -2.36 -6.35 -11.02
CA GLY A 26 -1.45 -7.28 -11.68
C GLY A 26 -0.45 -7.91 -10.71
N VAL A 27 0.18 -7.10 -9.85
CA VAL A 27 1.12 -7.60 -8.82
C VAL A 27 0.40 -8.50 -7.81
N LEU A 28 -0.84 -8.16 -7.41
CA LEU A 28 -1.66 -8.99 -6.55
C LEU A 28 -2.01 -10.34 -7.22
N LEU A 29 -2.45 -10.31 -8.48
CA LEU A 29 -2.84 -11.51 -9.24
C LEU A 29 -1.64 -12.44 -9.46
N VAL A 30 -0.47 -11.89 -9.76
CA VAL A 30 0.79 -12.66 -9.82
C VAL A 30 1.07 -13.33 -8.48
N GLY A 31 0.92 -12.62 -7.36
CA GLY A 31 1.07 -13.21 -6.02
C GLY A 31 0.09 -14.36 -5.74
N ILE A 32 -1.17 -14.21 -6.15
CA ILE A 32 -2.19 -15.27 -6.03
C ILE A 32 -1.85 -16.47 -6.93
N ALA A 33 -1.43 -16.22 -8.18
CA ALA A 33 -1.03 -17.27 -9.11
C ALA A 33 0.21 -18.04 -8.62
N PHE A 34 1.18 -17.35 -8.04
CA PHE A 34 2.35 -17.97 -7.40
C PHE A 34 1.96 -18.87 -6.22
N LYS A 35 0.98 -18.45 -5.41
CA LYS A 35 0.46 -19.27 -4.31
C LYS A 35 -0.33 -20.50 -4.81
N ASN A 36 -0.95 -20.40 -6.00
CA ASN A 36 -1.75 -21.47 -6.58
C ASN A 36 -0.91 -22.60 -7.21
N ILE A 37 0.37 -22.35 -7.53
CA ILE A 37 1.26 -23.36 -8.10
C ILE A 37 2.03 -24.04 -6.95
N PRO A 38 1.72 -25.30 -6.59
CA PRO A 38 2.24 -25.95 -5.38
C PRO A 38 3.78 -26.03 -5.37
N PHE A 39 4.44 -26.20 -6.52
CA PHE A 39 5.89 -26.28 -6.61
C PHE A 39 6.64 -25.00 -6.18
N LEU A 40 6.08 -23.82 -6.47
CA LEU A 40 6.66 -22.53 -6.07
C LEU A 40 6.17 -22.08 -4.70
N ALA A 41 4.90 -22.38 -4.40
CA ALA A 41 4.30 -22.11 -3.11
C ALA A 41 5.02 -22.89 -2.01
N ASP A 42 5.35 -24.16 -2.21
CA ASP A 42 6.01 -24.97 -1.20
C ASP A 42 7.42 -24.45 -0.88
N LEU A 43 8.22 -24.05 -1.87
CA LEU A 43 9.57 -23.54 -1.62
C LEU A 43 9.60 -22.19 -0.86
N LEU A 44 8.61 -21.33 -1.07
CA LEU A 44 8.52 -20.02 -0.44
C LEU A 44 7.68 -20.01 0.85
N LEU A 45 6.71 -20.91 0.98
CA LEU A 45 5.80 -20.98 2.13
C LEU A 45 6.24 -21.99 3.20
N LEU A 46 7.01 -23.04 2.86
CA LEU A 46 7.63 -23.90 3.90
C LEU A 46 8.81 -23.23 4.59
N ASP A 47 9.55 -22.34 3.90
CA ASP A 47 10.62 -21.57 4.50
C ASP A 47 10.09 -20.20 4.98
N GLU A 48 9.49 -20.21 6.17
CA GLU A 48 9.00 -19.01 6.84
C GLU A 48 10.12 -17.95 6.98
N GLY A 49 11.38 -18.39 7.08
CA GLY A 49 12.56 -17.54 7.17
C GLY A 49 12.79 -16.69 5.92
N ILE A 50 12.76 -17.30 4.72
CA ILE A 50 12.96 -16.57 3.46
C ILE A 50 11.83 -15.56 3.23
N THR A 51 10.57 -15.92 3.47
CA THR A 51 9.44 -15.00 3.30
C THR A 51 9.49 -13.84 4.30
N GLU A 52 9.90 -14.10 5.54
CA GLU A 52 10.06 -13.05 6.55
C GLU A 52 11.17 -12.06 6.17
N VAL A 53 12.34 -12.56 5.75
CA VAL A 53 13.47 -11.73 5.31
C VAL A 53 13.11 -10.93 4.05
N LEU A 54 12.42 -11.54 3.09
CA LEU A 54 11.99 -10.87 1.86
C LEU A 54 10.99 -9.75 2.16
N ARG A 55 9.99 -10.00 3.00
CA ARG A 55 9.00 -8.99 3.40
C ARG A 55 9.66 -7.81 4.12
N LYS A 56 10.55 -8.09 5.07
CA LYS A 56 11.27 -7.03 5.81
C LYS A 56 12.18 -6.21 4.89
N SER A 57 12.98 -6.87 4.05
CA SER A 57 13.88 -6.19 3.11
C SER A 57 13.12 -5.37 2.06
N ALA A 58 12.03 -5.90 1.50
CA ALA A 58 11.18 -5.16 0.57
C ALA A 58 10.60 -3.91 1.24
N PHE A 59 10.08 -4.03 2.47
CA PHE A 59 9.57 -2.88 3.22
C PHE A 59 10.64 -1.84 3.48
N THR A 60 11.85 -2.26 3.88
CA THR A 60 12.99 -1.35 4.05
C THR A 60 13.34 -0.62 2.75
N VAL A 61 13.40 -1.31 1.62
CA VAL A 61 13.70 -0.68 0.31
C VAL A 61 12.60 0.31 -0.09
N ILE A 62 11.32 -0.02 0.12
CA ILE A 62 10.19 0.89 -0.13
C ILE A 62 10.31 2.16 0.72
N LEU A 63 10.56 2.00 2.03
CA LEU A 63 10.73 3.14 2.94
C LEU A 63 11.93 4.00 2.58
N VAL A 64 13.08 3.39 2.28
CA VAL A 64 14.31 4.11 1.87
C VAL A 64 14.05 4.88 0.56
N ARG A 65 13.39 4.25 -0.41
CA ARG A 65 13.04 4.92 -1.67
C ARG A 65 12.06 6.09 -1.45
N ALA A 66 11.05 5.92 -0.58
CA ALA A 66 10.13 6.98 -0.23
C ALA A 66 10.85 8.14 0.49
N ALA A 67 11.81 7.82 1.36
CA ALA A 67 12.62 8.81 2.09
C ALA A 67 13.60 9.58 1.18
N MET A 68 14.14 8.95 0.13
CA MET A 68 15.07 9.60 -0.79
C MET A 68 14.41 10.65 -1.70
N GLY A 69 13.11 10.52 -1.99
CA GLY A 69 12.34 11.49 -2.77
C GLY A 69 11.81 12.68 -1.97
N PHE A 70 12.26 12.83 -0.73
CA PHE A 70 11.61 13.70 0.26
C PHE A 70 12.36 15.03 0.46
N ASP A 71 11.78 16.13 -0.01
CA ASP A 71 12.30 17.48 0.26
C ASP A 71 11.91 17.93 1.67
N MET A 72 12.88 17.89 2.59
CA MET A 72 12.68 18.28 3.99
C MET A 72 12.26 19.76 4.17
N GLY A 73 12.59 20.63 3.22
CA GLY A 73 12.28 22.06 3.26
C GLY A 73 10.78 22.35 3.08
N LEU A 74 10.16 21.70 2.09
CA LEU A 74 8.70 21.78 1.89
C LEU A 74 7.93 20.96 2.92
N PHE A 75 8.45 19.79 3.31
CA PHE A 75 7.80 18.95 4.29
C PHE A 75 7.66 19.66 5.64
N ARG A 76 8.66 20.39 6.13
CA ARG A 76 8.56 21.11 7.43
C ARG A 76 7.33 22.03 7.51
N LYS A 77 6.94 22.64 6.39
CA LYS A 77 5.76 23.53 6.30
C LYS A 77 4.44 22.75 6.21
N ALA A 78 4.45 21.56 5.60
CA ALA A 78 3.29 20.70 5.42
C ALA A 78 3.16 19.58 6.48
N ASN A 79 4.17 19.39 7.33
CA ASN A 79 4.30 18.24 8.24
C ASN A 79 3.10 18.17 9.19
N GLY A 80 2.64 19.32 9.72
CA GLY A 80 1.45 19.33 10.58
C GLY A 80 0.19 18.83 9.88
N VAL A 81 0.01 19.12 8.58
CA VAL A 81 -1.15 18.68 7.80
C VAL A 81 -1.01 17.21 7.40
N ILE A 82 0.17 16.80 6.93
CA ILE A 82 0.44 15.39 6.53
C ILE A 82 0.37 14.47 7.75
N PHE A 83 0.90 14.90 8.89
CA PHE A 83 0.85 14.12 10.13
C PHE A 83 -0.58 14.03 10.67
N ARG A 84 -1.35 15.13 10.62
CA ARG A 84 -2.76 15.11 11.00
C ARG A 84 -3.59 14.24 10.04
N LEU A 85 -3.40 14.38 8.74
CA LEU A 85 -4.13 13.56 7.76
C LEU A 85 -3.71 12.09 7.83
N GLY A 86 -2.45 11.77 8.03
CA GLY A 86 -2.00 10.40 8.22
C GLY A 86 -2.49 9.83 9.54
N ILE A 87 -1.96 10.33 10.66
CA ILE A 87 -2.17 9.70 11.97
C ILE A 87 -3.60 9.84 12.47
N VAL A 88 -4.22 11.01 12.31
CA VAL A 88 -5.61 11.16 12.79
C VAL A 88 -6.57 10.38 11.89
N SER A 89 -6.37 10.36 10.56
CA SER A 89 -7.23 9.55 9.68
C SER A 89 -7.05 8.05 9.94
N THR A 90 -5.81 7.58 10.09
CA THR A 90 -5.56 6.16 10.37
C THR A 90 -6.09 5.76 11.74
N LEU A 91 -5.98 6.59 12.78
CA LEU A 91 -6.60 6.31 14.09
C LEU A 91 -8.12 6.20 13.99
N VAL A 92 -8.76 7.08 13.22
CA VAL A 92 -10.21 7.02 13.00
C VAL A 92 -10.60 5.78 12.20
N GLU A 93 -9.83 5.41 11.17
CA GLU A 93 -10.02 4.15 10.43
C GLU A 93 -9.89 2.93 11.33
N ILE A 94 -8.85 2.86 12.17
CA ILE A 94 -8.64 1.75 13.11
C ILE A 94 -9.88 1.61 14.02
N ILE A 95 -10.35 2.72 14.60
CA ILE A 95 -11.55 2.70 15.46
C ILE A 95 -12.77 2.22 14.68
N ALA A 96 -12.97 2.71 13.45
CA ALA A 96 -14.08 2.29 12.61
C ALA A 96 -14.01 0.79 12.26
N ILE A 97 -12.83 0.27 11.93
CA ILE A 97 -12.59 -1.15 11.61
C ILE A 97 -12.81 -2.01 12.85
N VAL A 98 -12.30 -1.61 14.02
CA VAL A 98 -12.48 -2.34 15.28
C VAL A 98 -13.96 -2.43 15.65
N LEU A 99 -14.71 -1.32 15.53
CA LEU A 99 -16.14 -1.30 15.79
C LEU A 99 -16.92 -2.17 14.79
N ALA A 100 -16.58 -2.07 13.50
CA ALA A 100 -17.20 -2.88 12.46
C ALA A 100 -16.89 -4.38 12.65
N ALA A 101 -15.64 -4.74 12.96
CA ALA A 101 -15.23 -6.12 13.18
C ALA A 101 -15.90 -6.72 14.42
N HIS A 102 -16.00 -5.96 15.51
CA HIS A 102 -16.67 -6.43 16.72
C HIS A 102 -18.18 -6.59 16.51
N PHE A 103 -18.82 -5.65 15.80
CA PHE A 103 -20.28 -5.65 15.63
C PHE A 103 -20.77 -6.59 14.52
N ILE A 104 -20.05 -6.68 13.39
CA ILE A 104 -20.46 -7.47 12.22
C ILE A 104 -19.96 -8.91 12.32
N PHE A 105 -18.72 -9.11 12.77
CA PHE A 105 -18.07 -10.42 12.77
C PHE A 105 -18.03 -11.07 14.16
N ASN A 106 -18.48 -10.38 15.22
CA ASN A 106 -18.49 -10.85 16.62
C ASN A 106 -17.13 -11.43 17.07
N VAL A 107 -16.05 -10.83 16.56
CA VAL A 107 -14.69 -11.27 16.85
C VAL A 107 -14.24 -10.65 18.17
N ASN A 108 -13.40 -11.37 18.92
CA ASN A 108 -12.79 -10.87 20.13
C ASN A 108 -12.03 -9.56 19.85
N VAL A 109 -12.17 -8.59 20.76
CA VAL A 109 -11.58 -7.24 20.64
C VAL A 109 -10.07 -7.29 20.38
N GLY A 110 -9.35 -8.29 20.91
CA GLY A 110 -7.92 -8.47 20.64
C GLY A 110 -7.61 -8.74 19.16
N MET A 111 -8.42 -9.55 18.48
CA MET A 111 -8.26 -9.81 17.05
C MET A 111 -8.77 -8.64 16.20
N ALA A 112 -9.79 -7.93 16.68
CA ALA A 112 -10.29 -6.73 16.00
C ALA A 112 -9.23 -5.61 15.98
N ILE A 113 -8.48 -5.42 17.07
CA ILE A 113 -7.38 -4.45 17.14
C ILE A 113 -6.22 -4.84 16.22
N LEU A 114 -5.95 -6.14 16.02
CA LEU A 114 -4.93 -6.59 15.07
C LEU A 114 -5.35 -6.41 13.60
N LEU A 115 -6.66 -6.29 13.33
CA LEU A 115 -7.21 -6.09 12.00
C LEU A 115 -7.26 -4.61 11.58
N GLY A 116 -7.40 -3.70 12.54
CA GLY A 116 -7.37 -2.25 12.30
C GLY A 116 -5.95 -1.72 12.30
#